data_AF-A0AAV2IRD3-F1
#
_entry.id   AF-A0AAV2IRD3-F1
#
_cell.length_a   1.000
_cell.length_b   1.000
_cell.length_c   1.000
_cell.angle_alpha   90.00
_cell.angle_beta   90.00
_cell.angle_gamma   90.00
#
_symmetry.space_group_name_H-M   'P 1'
#
loop_
_entity.id
_entity.type
_entity.pdbx_description
1 polymer ?
#
loop_
_entity_poly.entity_id
_entity_poly.type
_entity_poly.pdbx_seq_one_letter_code
_entity_poly.pdbx_strand_id
1 'polypeptide(L)'
;MSQWPMISRGRRSTRREFVYHIWPSGDGAIRVGDFKLIVGKPGIHNDWYRAPGEAPVKKRTFRGGNYDQTRLPKDLVFLYNLTDDPTERNNLANEQPEILQVMLEHYQRHKATKVTPFPQTRYSRADPVHYNGFWSPGWC
;
A
#
# COMPACT_ATOMS: atom_id res chain seq x y z
N MET A 1 0.87 18.22 13.05
CA MET A 1 1.89 19.27 12.84
C MET A 1 1.72 19.86 11.43
N SER A 2 1.77 21.18 11.28
CA SER A 2 1.52 21.83 9.98
C SER A 2 2.67 21.61 8.99
N GLN A 3 2.34 21.34 7.72
CA GLN A 3 3.30 21.26 6.60
C GLN A 3 3.50 22.61 5.90
N TRP A 4 2.74 23.65 6.27
CA TRP A 4 2.78 24.95 5.60
C TRP A 4 4.17 25.60 5.51
N PRO A 5 5.02 25.56 6.55
CA PRO A 5 6.36 26.15 6.45
C PRO A 5 7.26 25.47 5.40
N MET A 6 7.05 24.18 5.13
CA MET A 6 7.77 23.48 4.06
C MET A 6 7.29 23.95 2.68
N ILE A 7 5.97 24.02 2.49
CA ILE A 7 5.35 24.42 1.22
C ILE A 7 5.65 25.89 0.89
N SER A 8 5.52 26.79 1.86
CA SER A 8 5.57 28.25 1.63
C SER A 8 6.98 28.85 1.71
N ARG A 9 7.92 28.19 2.40
CA ARG A 9 9.24 28.76 2.70
C ARG A 9 10.41 27.82 2.43
N GLY A 10 10.17 26.67 1.77
CA GLY A 10 11.21 25.68 1.48
C GLY A 10 11.86 25.06 2.72
N ARG A 11 11.23 25.14 3.90
CA ARG A 11 11.77 24.50 5.11
C ARG A 11 11.69 22.98 4.98
N ARG A 12 12.52 22.26 5.74
CA ARG A 12 12.39 20.79 5.84
C ARG A 12 10.99 20.39 6.31
N SER A 13 10.47 19.31 5.72
CA SER A 13 9.21 18.71 6.13
C SER A 13 9.27 18.28 7.59
N THR A 14 8.22 18.57 8.35
CA THR A 14 8.05 18.08 9.72
C THR A 14 7.43 16.69 9.77
N ARG A 15 6.90 16.20 8.63
CA ARG A 15 6.34 14.84 8.55
C ARG A 15 7.45 13.81 8.64
N ARG A 16 7.37 12.94 9.65
CA ARG A 16 8.30 11.81 9.86
C ARG A 16 7.68 10.45 9.57
N GLU A 17 6.36 10.40 9.48
CA GLU A 17 5.59 9.18 9.31
C GLU A 17 4.49 9.38 8.26
N PHE A 18 4.20 8.34 7.50
CA PHE A 18 3.21 8.34 6.43
C PHE A 18 2.54 6.96 6.32
N VAL A 19 1.21 6.95 6.34
CA VAL A 19 0.41 5.74 6.07
C VAL A 19 0.03 5.73 4.59
N TYR A 20 0.35 4.64 3.89
CA TYR A 20 -0.09 4.46 2.49
C TYR A 20 -1.55 4.00 2.44
N HIS A 21 -1.85 2.89 3.11
CA HIS A 21 -3.20 2.39 3.37
C HIS A 21 -3.16 1.32 4.47
N ILE A 22 -4.31 1.07 5.10
CA ILE A 22 -4.56 -0.10 5.96
C ILE A 22 -5.94 -0.64 5.60
N TRP A 23 -6.00 -1.83 5.00
CA TRP A 23 -7.24 -2.51 4.63
C TRP A 23 -7.99 -2.97 5.88
N PRO A 24 -9.32 -3.17 5.83
CA PRO A 24 -10.06 -3.77 6.94
C PRO A 24 -9.50 -5.11 7.45
N SER A 25 -8.92 -5.95 6.57
CA SER A 25 -8.22 -7.19 6.92
C SER A 25 -6.99 -6.95 7.81
N GLY A 26 -6.42 -5.75 7.75
CA GLY A 26 -5.17 -5.40 8.40
C GLY A 26 -3.94 -5.56 7.51
N ASP A 27 -4.10 -5.80 6.21
CA ASP A 27 -3.03 -5.65 5.22
C ASP A 27 -2.78 -4.16 4.97
N GLY A 28 -1.54 -3.73 4.78
CA GLY A 28 -1.25 -2.31 4.61
C GLY A 28 0.22 -1.96 4.55
N ALA A 29 0.51 -0.67 4.50
CA ALA A 29 1.88 -0.18 4.51
C ALA A 29 2.00 1.19 5.18
N ILE A 30 3.13 1.40 5.87
CA ILE A 30 3.52 2.68 6.46
C ILE A 30 5.00 2.96 6.15
N ARG A 31 5.39 4.23 6.22
CA ARG A 31 6.78 4.68 6.22
C ARG A 31 7.05 5.50 7.46
N VAL A 32 8.15 5.19 8.16
CA VAL A 32 8.66 5.99 9.28
C VAL A 32 10.13 6.29 9.01
N GLY A 33 10.45 7.58 8.86
CA GLY A 33 11.76 8.01 8.41
C GLY A 33 12.13 7.39 7.07
N ASP A 34 13.18 6.59 7.06
CA ASP A 34 13.73 5.96 5.86
C ASP A 34 13.12 4.59 5.58
N PHE A 35 12.43 4.00 6.56
CA PHE A 35 11.96 2.62 6.47
C PHE A 35 10.54 2.49 5.93
N LYS A 36 10.41 1.67 4.88
CA LYS A 36 9.24 0.98 4.31
C LYS A 36 8.76 -0.22 5.14
N LEU A 37 7.59 -0.21 5.79
CA LEU A 37 6.96 -1.46 6.26
C LEU A 37 5.73 -1.80 5.41
N ILE A 38 5.64 -3.05 4.97
CA ILE A 38 4.43 -3.63 4.38
C ILE A 38 4.01 -4.85 5.21
N VAL A 39 2.75 -4.89 5.62
CA VAL A 39 2.14 -6.01 6.34
C VAL A 39 1.10 -6.67 5.43
N GLY A 40 1.17 -7.98 5.31
CA GLY A 40 0.30 -8.77 4.47
C GLY A 40 0.69 -8.78 3.00
N LYS A 41 -0.28 -9.04 2.14
CA LYS A 41 -0.05 -9.20 0.70
C LYS A 41 0.06 -7.82 0.01
N PRO A 42 1.23 -7.45 -0.59
CA PRO A 42 1.42 -6.14 -1.21
C PRO A 42 0.64 -5.95 -2.52
N GLY A 43 0.21 -7.06 -3.15
CA GLY A 43 -0.47 -7.05 -4.43
C GLY A 43 -0.46 -8.42 -5.10
N ILE A 44 -0.99 -8.50 -6.32
CA ILE A 44 -1.01 -9.74 -7.11
C ILE A 44 0.33 -9.97 -7.83
N HIS A 45 1.04 -8.91 -8.16
CA HIS A 45 2.33 -8.96 -8.85
C HIS A 45 3.45 -8.68 -7.85
N ASN A 46 4.59 -9.36 -8.01
CA ASN A 46 5.75 -9.24 -7.12
C ASN A 46 7.04 -8.92 -7.88
N ASP A 47 6.89 -8.40 -9.09
CA ASP A 47 7.99 -8.10 -10.00
C ASP A 47 7.80 -6.71 -10.60
N TRP A 48 8.89 -6.12 -11.08
CA TRP A 48 8.95 -4.76 -11.59
C TRP A 48 8.38 -4.69 -13.01
N TYR A 49 7.74 -3.57 -13.34
CA TYR A 49 7.42 -3.28 -14.73
C TYR A 49 8.71 -3.06 -15.52
N ARG A 50 8.74 -3.62 -16.73
CA ARG A 50 9.88 -3.51 -17.64
C ARG A 50 9.87 -2.17 -18.36
N ALA A 51 11.04 -1.75 -18.84
CA ALA A 51 11.10 -0.67 -19.81
C ALA A 51 10.39 -1.10 -21.12
N PRO A 52 9.72 -0.18 -21.82
CA PRO A 52 9.17 -0.47 -23.14
C PRO A 52 10.26 -1.03 -24.09
N GLY A 53 9.99 -2.17 -24.74
CA GLY A 53 10.90 -2.80 -25.70
C GLY A 53 11.72 -3.98 -25.18
N GLU A 54 11.68 -4.27 -23.87
CA GLU A 54 12.31 -5.47 -23.33
C GLU A 54 11.51 -6.75 -23.63
N ALA A 55 12.20 -7.86 -23.83
CA ALA A 55 11.57 -9.17 -24.05
C ALA A 55 10.65 -9.56 -22.87
N PRO A 56 9.52 -10.26 -23.13
CA PRO A 56 8.62 -10.71 -22.08
C PRO A 56 9.30 -11.78 -21.22
N VAL A 57 9.22 -11.64 -19.90
CA VAL A 57 9.56 -12.71 -18.95
C VAL A 57 8.29 -13.14 -18.24
N LYS A 58 8.21 -14.43 -17.88
CA LYS A 58 7.11 -14.95 -17.06
C LYS A 58 7.06 -14.17 -15.75
N LYS A 59 6.01 -13.36 -15.58
CA LYS A 59 5.78 -12.60 -14.34
C LYS A 59 5.66 -13.60 -13.19
N ARG A 60 6.48 -13.43 -12.16
CA ARG A 60 6.17 -14.05 -10.86
C ARG A 60 4.93 -13.33 -10.33
N THR A 61 3.99 -14.11 -9.81
CA THR A 61 2.79 -13.56 -9.18
C THR A 61 2.77 -13.99 -7.74
N PHE A 62 2.18 -13.16 -6.88
CA PHE A 62 1.66 -13.59 -5.60
C PHE A 62 0.28 -14.21 -5.85
N ARG A 63 0.19 -15.36 -6.54
CA ARG A 63 -1.12 -16.03 -6.72
C ARG A 63 -1.19 -17.22 -5.76
N GLY A 64 -1.87 -17.03 -4.64
CA GLY A 64 -2.47 -18.15 -3.90
C GLY A 64 -3.74 -18.60 -4.61
N GLY A 65 -3.61 -19.36 -5.71
CA GLY A 65 -4.72 -19.86 -6.51
C GLY A 65 -4.28 -21.00 -7.45
N ASN A 66 -5.23 -21.67 -8.11
CA ASN A 66 -5.06 -22.98 -8.80
C ASN A 66 -3.94 -23.13 -9.87
N TYR A 67 -3.17 -22.08 -10.19
CA TYR A 67 -2.08 -22.10 -11.16
C TYR A 67 -0.73 -21.60 -10.59
N ASP A 68 -0.66 -21.35 -9.29
CA ASP A 68 0.53 -20.93 -8.57
C ASP A 68 0.42 -21.51 -7.15
N GLN A 69 1.22 -22.53 -6.87
CA GLN A 69 1.12 -23.35 -5.66
C GLN A 69 1.72 -22.65 -4.42
N THR A 70 2.18 -21.40 -4.56
CA THR A 70 2.87 -20.70 -3.49
C THR A 70 1.88 -20.10 -2.50
N ARG A 71 1.53 -20.87 -1.46
CA ARG A 71 0.76 -20.36 -0.32
C ARG A 71 1.61 -19.33 0.42
N LEU A 72 1.24 -18.06 0.32
CA LEU A 72 1.93 -17.01 1.08
C LEU A 72 1.67 -17.21 2.57
N PRO A 73 2.69 -17.00 3.43
CA PRO A 73 2.49 -16.91 4.86
C PRO A 73 1.40 -15.88 5.17
N LYS A 74 0.57 -16.17 6.17
CA LYS A 74 -0.43 -15.20 6.65
C LYS A 74 0.25 -13.96 7.25
N ASP A 75 1.42 -14.16 7.84
CA ASP A 75 2.20 -13.12 8.52
C ASP A 75 3.32 -12.60 7.62
N LEU A 76 2.98 -12.34 6.35
CA LEU A 76 3.94 -11.80 5.39
C LEU A 76 4.29 -10.36 5.76
N VAL A 77 5.58 -10.10 6.00
CA VAL A 77 6.08 -8.77 6.33
C VAL A 77 7.28 -8.43 5.47
N PHE A 78 7.34 -7.18 5.03
CA PHE A 78 8.47 -6.64 4.29
C PHE A 78 8.96 -5.35 4.93
N LEU A 79 10.26 -5.27 5.14
CA LEU A 79 10.95 -4.10 5.63
C LEU A 79 11.98 -3.65 4.59
N TYR A 80 11.94 -2.39 4.19
CA TYR A 80 12.88 -1.82 3.22
C TYR A 80 13.47 -0.53 3.77
N ASN A 81 14.76 -0.29 3.58
CA ASN A 81 15.34 1.04 3.75
C ASN A 81 15.26 1.79 2.41
N LEU A 82 14.38 2.78 2.30
CA LEU A 82 14.17 3.51 1.04
C LEU A 82 15.29 4.48 0.69
N THR A 83 16.14 4.85 1.65
CA THR A 83 17.32 5.67 1.39
C THR A 83 18.39 4.85 0.67
N ASP A 84 18.58 3.61 1.11
CA ASP A 84 19.61 2.70 0.55
C ASP A 84 19.07 1.85 -0.62
N ASP A 85 17.79 1.49 -0.57
CA ASP A 85 17.07 0.69 -1.57
C ASP A 85 15.73 1.34 -1.95
N PRO A 86 15.76 2.39 -2.80
CA PRO A 86 14.54 3.02 -3.29
C PRO A 86 13.72 2.11 -4.21
N THR A 87 14.27 0.97 -4.63
CA THR A 87 13.62 0.03 -5.54
C THR A 87 12.92 -1.13 -4.83
N GLU A 88 13.04 -1.25 -3.51
CA GLU A 88 12.37 -2.26 -2.68
C GLU A 88 12.73 -3.71 -3.05
N ARG A 89 13.99 -3.94 -3.39
CA ARG A 89 14.53 -5.25 -3.81
C ARG A 89 14.97 -6.10 -2.63
N ASN A 90 15.44 -5.49 -1.55
CA ASN A 90 16.07 -6.17 -0.43
C ASN A 90 15.18 -6.12 0.82
N ASN A 91 14.46 -7.20 1.10
CA ASN A 91 13.63 -7.30 2.29
C ASN A 91 14.49 -7.56 3.54
N LEU A 92 14.58 -6.56 4.41
CA LEU A 92 15.36 -6.55 5.65
C LEU A 92 14.62 -7.12 6.86
N ALA A 93 13.39 -7.63 6.71
CA ALA A 93 12.55 -8.03 7.85
C ALA A 93 13.22 -9.06 8.78
N ASN A 94 13.98 -10.02 8.22
CA ASN A 94 14.70 -11.02 9.00
C ASN A 94 16.06 -10.53 9.51
N GLU A 95 16.66 -9.56 8.83
CA GLU A 95 18.01 -9.06 9.11
C GLU A 95 18.00 -7.95 10.17
N GLN A 96 16.88 -7.22 10.28
CA GLN A 96 16.73 -6.09 11.20
C GLN A 96 15.46 -6.23 12.08
N PRO A 97 15.41 -7.25 12.96
CA PRO A 97 14.22 -7.54 13.78
C PRO A 97 13.86 -6.40 14.75
N GLU A 98 14.86 -5.66 15.26
CA GLU A 98 14.63 -4.52 16.15
C GLU A 98 13.90 -3.38 15.43
N ILE A 99 14.32 -3.04 14.21
CA ILE A 99 13.67 -2.00 13.39
C ILE A 99 12.29 -2.48 12.95
N LEU A 100 12.15 -3.75 12.57
CA LEU A 100 10.86 -4.35 12.25
C LEU A 100 9.87 -4.21 13.43
N GLN A 101 10.30 -4.48 14.65
CA GLN A 101 9.47 -4.35 15.85
C GLN A 101 8.98 -2.91 16.06
N VAL A 102 9.89 -1.92 15.97
CA VAL A 102 9.53 -0.51 16.06
C VAL A 102 8.53 -0.12 14.97
N MET A 103 8.76 -0.54 13.72
CA MET A 103 7.85 -0.28 12.61
C MET A 103 6.48 -0.93 12.82
N LEU A 104 6.43 -2.16 13.34
CA LEU A 104 5.18 -2.85 13.67
C LEU A 104 4.40 -2.14 14.76
N GLU A 105 5.05 -1.58 15.78
CA GLU A 105 4.38 -0.79 16.83
C GLU A 105 3.71 0.47 16.26
N HIS A 106 4.41 1.19 15.38
CA HIS A 106 3.83 2.30 14.63
C HIS A 106 2.63 1.86 13.80
N TYR A 107 2.75 0.72 13.11
CA TYR A 107 1.68 0.14 12.31
C TYR A 107 0.45 -0.20 13.16
N GLN A 108 0.62 -0.87 14.30
CA GLN A 108 -0.49 -1.24 15.18
C GLN A 108 -1.22 -0.02 15.74
N ARG A 109 -0.51 1.07 16.07
CA ARG A 109 -1.12 2.34 16.50
C ARG A 109 -2.07 2.90 15.45
N HIS A 110 -1.66 2.92 14.18
CA HIS A 110 -2.53 3.36 13.08
C HIS A 110 -3.66 2.36 12.79
N LYS A 111 -3.37 1.06 12.79
CA LYS A 111 -4.36 0.00 12.58
C LYS A 111 -5.47 0.03 13.63
N ALA A 112 -5.15 0.38 14.89
CA ALA A 112 -6.14 0.51 15.96
C ALA A 112 -7.15 1.64 15.73
N THR A 113 -6.78 2.66 14.96
CA THR A 113 -7.66 3.79 14.60
C THR A 113 -8.45 3.57 13.31
N LYS A 114 -8.36 2.39 12.69
CA LYS A 114 -9.05 2.11 11.42
C LYS A 114 -10.57 2.18 11.62
N VAL A 115 -11.25 2.70 10.61
CA VAL A 115 -12.72 2.76 10.54
C VAL A 115 -13.18 1.85 9.42
N THR A 116 -14.34 1.22 9.59
CA THR A 116 -14.97 0.42 8.54
C THR A 116 -15.24 1.30 7.32
N PRO A 117 -14.76 0.93 6.11
CA PRO A 117 -15.06 1.67 4.90
C PRO A 117 -16.57 1.70 4.64
N PHE A 118 -17.06 2.80 4.09
CA PHE A 118 -18.43 2.86 3.61
C PHE A 118 -18.63 1.80 2.52
N PRO A 119 -19.65 0.93 2.61
CA PRO A 119 -19.88 -0.10 1.61
C PRO A 119 -20.16 0.54 0.26
N GLN A 120 -19.56 -0.01 -0.80
CA GLN A 120 -19.89 0.41 -2.16
C GLN A 120 -21.29 -0.11 -2.52
N THR A 121 -22.29 0.76 -2.42
CA THR A 121 -23.63 0.47 -2.94
C THR A 121 -23.70 0.91 -4.40
N ARG A 122 -24.05 0.00 -5.30
CA ARG A 122 -24.43 0.35 -6.67
C ARG A 122 -25.91 0.68 -6.69
N TYR A 123 -26.24 1.92 -7.03
CA TYR A 123 -27.61 2.34 -7.21
C TYR A 123 -27.97 2.21 -8.69
N SER A 124 -29.00 1.41 -9.01
CA SER A 124 -29.47 1.27 -10.39
C SER A 124 -29.86 2.62 -11.00
N ARG A 125 -30.38 3.53 -10.17
CA ARG A 125 -30.67 4.91 -10.56
C ARG A 125 -29.45 5.70 -11.00
N ALA A 126 -28.22 5.27 -10.72
CA ALA A 126 -27.02 5.95 -11.22
C ALA A 126 -26.67 5.56 -12.67
N ASP A 127 -27.40 4.63 -13.28
CA ASP A 127 -27.12 4.18 -14.65
C ASP A 127 -27.38 5.32 -15.66
N PRO A 128 -26.39 5.68 -16.50
CA PRO A 128 -26.53 6.70 -17.54
C PRO A 128 -27.69 6.46 -18.51
N VAL A 129 -28.19 5.22 -18.64
CA VAL A 129 -29.39 4.91 -19.45
C VAL A 129 -30.61 5.72 -19.00
N HIS A 130 -30.66 6.13 -17.72
CA HIS A 130 -31.73 6.97 -17.16
C HIS A 130 -31.51 8.47 -17.38
N TYR A 131 -30.38 8.90 -17.94
CA TYR A 131 -29.98 10.31 -18.13
C TYR A 131 -29.41 10.58 -19.53
N ASN A 132 -30.06 10.06 -20.57
CA ASN A 132 -29.67 10.28 -21.97
C ASN A 132 -28.20 9.89 -22.26
N GLY A 133 -27.65 8.90 -21.54
CA GLY A 133 -26.27 8.44 -21.68
C GLY A 133 -25.23 9.25 -20.91
N PHE A 134 -25.64 10.23 -20.09
CA PHE A 134 -24.71 11.04 -19.29
C PHE A 134 -24.62 10.56 -17.84
N TRP A 135 -23.43 10.69 -17.25
CA TRP A 135 -23.26 10.56 -15.80
C TRP A 135 -23.82 11.81 -15.11
N SER A 136 -24.70 11.59 -14.14
CA SER A 136 -25.41 12.65 -13.41
C SER A 136 -25.19 12.50 -11.89
N PRO A 137 -25.42 13.55 -11.09
CA PRO A 137 -25.39 13.46 -9.63
C PRO A 137 -26.77 13.05 -9.05
N GLY A 138 -26.84 12.75 -7.74
CA GLY A 138 -28.12 12.58 -7.01
C GLY A 138 -28.52 11.13 -6.66
N TRP A 139 -27.58 10.19 -6.74
CA TRP A 139 -27.86 8.75 -6.59
C TRP A 139 -27.42 8.15 -5.25
N CYS A 140 -26.99 8.98 -4.30
CA CYS A 140 -26.46 8.56 -2.99
C CYS A 140 -27.56 8.38 -1.94
#